data_AF-A0A2W4LTN3-F1
#
_entry.id   AF-A0A2W4LTN3-F1
#
_cell.length_a   1.000
_cell.length_b   1.000
_cell.length_c   1.000
_cell.angle_alpha   90.00
_cell.angle_beta   90.00
_cell.angle_gamma   90.00
#
_symmetry.space_group_name_H-M   'P 1'
#
loop_
_entity.id
_entity.type
_entity.pdbx_description
1 polymer ?
#
loop_
_entity_poly.entity_id
_entity_poly.type
_entity_poly.pdbx_seq_one_letter_code
_entity_poly.pdbx_strand_id
1 'polypeptide(L)'
;NLPLLSVQWIPCYAFALYLLLERPSWRTALLSGGLLLWLSLGSWYYGLFALMYTGCAAGLWALSLAPRGAQGAAGTLRAGPLALSLRTLLWGLAPVAIWLAVLAPRLSGLAGGDQALMDMRSVIAERSADLLDFFLPNPRHPLWGEAVRAWREQRYPDAIIWNVSLGWVGLALALASLLPAAGERLPEESAPRLGGRVWRWWLLLGATLLLAMGPALRVAGAETGVPLPFALVQDLPGIRAGQRPNHMVAFAILVLAILAAHGFARLLSALRRAGEAGRREGRLAWAVAGLAVALILAVDGWAGPLTPVRRNVHPFYAALPEPDGALMALPMLLNINRSDTLTPQMTHGWPILGGYVARPPRYDFPRYTPGVRELEQGRATSDDIVRPGWPELGRRALAAYRIRYVTLDLTAQRDPGRFGLGKAQYFAQVRQLLRELEVGPPLVADDDLEAYAVPRSWEAAPLAFLGAGWQPLERQEGADHRWRWMGERAEIRLYNPYDHAVPAELAISAAAFERERALRLELNGAALGEVPVPPDQPRGRVVRFMLEPGEQLLTLMADASAAPGRSEPISVRVFSVALHTAR
;
A
#
# COMPACT_ATOMS: atom_id res chain seq x y z
N ASN A 1 12.22 2.63 0.00
CA ASN A 1 11.37 3.83 0.20
C ASN A 1 12.01 5.04 -0.47
N LEU A 2 11.97 5.10 -1.81
CA LEU A 2 12.35 6.31 -2.57
C LEU A 2 11.56 7.57 -2.16
N PRO A 3 10.27 7.51 -1.75
CA PRO A 3 9.56 8.70 -1.29
C PRO A 3 10.15 9.37 -0.04
N LEU A 4 10.78 8.60 0.87
CA LEU A 4 11.44 9.17 2.04
C LEU A 4 12.71 9.96 1.68
N LEU A 5 13.30 9.71 0.49
CA LEU A 5 14.43 10.45 -0.04
C LEU A 5 14.04 11.77 -0.72
N SER A 6 12.76 12.17 -0.68
CA SER A 6 12.27 13.45 -1.23
C SER A 6 11.88 14.48 -0.15
N VAL A 7 12.08 14.17 1.13
CA VAL A 7 11.70 15.06 2.26
C VAL A 7 12.50 16.36 2.32
N GLN A 8 13.69 16.40 1.74
CA GLN A 8 14.57 17.58 1.68
C GLN A 8 13.95 18.79 0.98
N TRP A 9 12.92 18.58 0.15
CA TRP A 9 12.22 19.67 -0.51
C TRP A 9 11.15 20.34 0.37
N ILE A 10 10.73 19.70 1.47
CA ILE A 10 9.71 20.23 2.39
C ILE A 10 10.16 21.57 3.00
N PRO A 11 11.38 21.73 3.54
CA PRO A 11 11.86 23.02 4.05
C PRO A 11 11.90 24.12 2.99
N CYS A 12 12.36 23.80 1.77
CA CYS A 12 12.41 24.77 0.66
C CYS A 12 11.02 25.29 0.30
N TYR A 13 10.06 24.37 0.19
CA TYR A 13 8.67 24.71 -0.09
C TYR A 13 8.04 25.54 1.03
N ALA A 14 8.16 25.09 2.30
CA ALA A 14 7.60 25.80 3.44
C ALA A 14 8.20 27.21 3.59
N PHE A 15 9.50 27.37 3.31
CA PHE A 15 10.14 28.68 3.30
C PHE A 15 9.61 29.59 2.18
N ALA A 16 9.45 29.08 0.95
CA ALA A 16 8.87 29.84 -0.14
C ALA A 16 7.41 30.26 0.14
N LEU A 17 6.62 29.37 0.76
CA LEU A 17 5.27 29.69 1.23
C LEU A 17 5.29 30.76 2.32
N TYR A 18 6.19 30.66 3.29
CA TYR A 18 6.35 31.68 4.33
C TYR A 18 6.68 33.06 3.73
N LEU A 19 7.62 33.12 2.78
CA LEU A 19 7.94 34.36 2.07
C LEU A 19 6.72 34.95 1.34
N LEU A 20 5.89 34.11 0.73
CA LEU A 20 4.66 34.52 0.08
C LEU A 20 3.63 35.09 1.07
N LEU A 21 3.46 34.43 2.22
CA LEU A 21 2.52 34.85 3.26
C LEU A 21 2.94 36.16 3.94
N GLU A 22 4.25 36.40 4.07
CA GLU A 22 4.78 37.65 4.63
C GLU A 22 4.83 38.79 3.61
N ARG A 23 5.21 38.48 2.36
CA ARG A 23 5.39 39.46 1.28
C ARG A 23 4.79 38.91 -0.02
N PRO A 24 3.48 39.12 -0.22
CA PRO A 24 2.78 38.64 -1.40
C PRO A 24 3.40 39.17 -2.69
N SER A 25 3.80 38.25 -3.58
CA SER A 25 4.30 38.60 -4.92
C SER A 25 4.04 37.44 -5.88
N TRP A 26 3.90 37.74 -7.17
CA TRP A 26 3.73 36.70 -8.19
C TRP A 26 4.97 35.80 -8.29
N ARG A 27 6.18 36.33 -8.03
CA ARG A 27 7.43 35.56 -8.06
C ARG A 27 7.46 34.50 -6.95
N THR A 28 7.09 34.90 -5.73
CA THR A 28 7.01 33.97 -4.60
C THR A 28 5.85 32.98 -4.74
N ALA A 29 4.75 33.38 -5.39
CA ALA A 29 3.64 32.47 -5.72
C ALA A 29 4.06 31.40 -6.75
N LEU A 30 4.75 31.79 -7.82
CA LEU A 30 5.30 30.84 -8.80
C LEU A 30 6.34 29.91 -8.19
N LEU A 31 7.26 30.44 -7.36
CA LEU A 31 8.27 29.62 -6.68
C LEU A 31 7.62 28.57 -5.75
N SER A 32 6.69 29.00 -4.90
CA SER A 32 6.00 28.09 -3.98
C SER A 32 5.08 27.10 -4.71
N GLY A 33 4.38 27.52 -5.77
CA GLY A 33 3.60 26.63 -6.63
C GLY A 33 4.46 25.60 -7.37
N GLY A 34 5.60 26.03 -7.91
CA GLY A 34 6.57 25.14 -8.55
C GLY A 34 7.18 24.12 -7.58
N LEU A 35 7.54 24.54 -6.37
CA LEU A 35 8.02 23.64 -5.31
C LEU A 35 6.94 22.68 -4.80
N LEU A 36 5.69 23.12 -4.72
CA LEU A 36 4.54 22.26 -4.38
C LEU A 36 4.31 21.18 -5.45
N LEU A 37 4.39 21.56 -6.73
CA LEU A 37 4.34 20.62 -7.85
C LEU A 37 5.51 19.64 -7.79
N TRP A 38 6.73 20.14 -7.59
CA TRP A 38 7.93 19.32 -7.48
C TRP A 38 7.84 18.28 -6.35
N LEU A 39 7.37 18.71 -5.17
CA LEU A 39 7.10 17.82 -4.03
C LEU A 39 6.09 16.73 -4.38
N SER A 40 5.02 17.10 -5.09
CA SER A 40 3.95 16.18 -5.48
C SER A 40 4.40 15.15 -6.53
N LEU A 41 5.24 15.57 -7.47
CA LEU A 41 5.85 14.69 -8.48
C LEU A 41 6.84 13.70 -7.85
N GLY A 42 7.57 14.11 -6.80
CA GLY A 42 8.46 13.22 -6.05
C GLY A 42 7.71 12.24 -5.15
N SER A 43 6.59 12.67 -4.54
CA SER A 43 5.75 11.83 -3.69
C SER A 43 4.34 12.40 -3.58
N TRP A 44 3.35 11.64 -4.06
CA TRP A 44 1.94 11.99 -3.91
C TRP A 44 1.51 12.18 -2.45
N TYR A 45 2.13 11.44 -1.51
CA TYR A 45 1.89 11.61 -0.08
C TYR A 45 2.32 13.00 0.40
N TYR A 46 3.57 13.40 0.12
CA TYR A 46 4.08 14.70 0.57
C TYR A 46 3.43 15.86 -0.19
N GLY A 47 3.00 15.65 -1.43
CA GLY A 47 2.14 16.58 -2.15
C GLY A 47 0.83 16.87 -1.42
N LEU A 48 0.10 15.82 -1.02
CA LEU A 48 -1.15 15.95 -0.26
C LEU A 48 -0.92 16.67 1.09
N PHE A 49 0.10 16.26 1.84
CA PHE A 49 0.42 16.91 3.12
C PHE A 49 0.87 18.36 2.96
N ALA A 50 1.58 18.69 1.87
CA ALA A 50 1.91 20.06 1.52
C ALA A 50 0.66 20.89 1.22
N LEU A 51 -0.34 20.33 0.52
CA LEU A 51 -1.62 21.01 0.28
C LEU A 51 -2.37 21.31 1.60
N MET A 52 -2.46 20.33 2.49
CA MET A 52 -3.06 20.51 3.82
C MET A 52 -2.30 21.56 4.64
N TYR A 53 -0.96 21.47 4.67
CA TYR A 53 -0.10 22.46 5.30
C TYR A 53 -0.32 23.87 4.71
N THR A 54 -0.46 23.97 3.38
CA THR A 54 -0.75 25.25 2.70
C THR A 54 -2.04 25.86 3.22
N GLY A 55 -3.12 25.07 3.28
CA GLY A 55 -4.43 25.52 3.74
C GLY A 55 -4.37 26.02 5.18
N CYS A 56 -3.75 25.25 6.07
CA CYS A 56 -3.56 25.65 7.47
C CYS A 56 -2.72 26.93 7.60
N ALA A 57 -1.57 27.01 6.92
CA ALA A 57 -0.68 28.17 6.98
C ALA A 57 -1.34 29.43 6.39
N ALA A 58 -2.00 29.31 5.23
CA ALA A 58 -2.72 30.42 4.60
C ALA A 58 -3.85 30.95 5.50
N GLY A 59 -4.64 30.06 6.09
CA GLY A 59 -5.69 30.42 7.06
C GLY A 59 -5.11 31.13 8.29
N LEU A 60 -4.09 30.55 8.93
CA LEU A 60 -3.48 31.13 10.14
C LEU A 60 -2.79 32.47 9.90
N TRP A 61 -2.17 32.69 8.74
CA TRP A 61 -1.56 33.98 8.38
C TRP A 61 -2.59 35.03 7.98
N ALA A 62 -3.72 34.60 7.39
CA ALA A 62 -4.84 35.48 7.12
C ALA A 62 -5.59 35.92 8.38
N LEU A 63 -5.52 35.13 9.46
CA LEU A 63 -6.13 35.44 10.76
C LEU A 63 -5.34 36.49 11.54
N SER A 64 -6.07 37.46 12.09
CA SER A 64 -5.57 38.52 12.96
C SER A 64 -6.55 38.79 14.10
N LEU A 65 -6.02 39.24 15.25
CA LEU A 65 -6.83 39.72 16.37
C LEU A 65 -7.02 41.23 16.17
N ALA A 66 -8.28 41.67 16.02
CA ALA A 66 -8.64 43.06 15.86
C ALA A 66 -9.39 43.57 17.10
N PRO A 67 -9.07 44.77 17.62
CA PRO A 67 -9.84 45.39 18.70
C PRO A 67 -11.32 45.53 18.33
N ARG A 68 -12.21 45.29 19.29
CA ARG A 68 -13.66 45.53 19.13
C ARG A 68 -13.85 47.01 18.76
N GLY A 69 -14.44 47.28 17.59
CA GLY A 69 -14.76 48.65 17.13
C GLY A 69 -13.84 49.25 16.05
N ALA A 70 -12.74 48.60 15.65
CA ALA A 70 -11.95 49.07 14.50
C ALA A 70 -12.80 49.02 13.21
N GLN A 71 -12.71 49.97 12.29
CA GLN A 71 -13.41 49.85 11.00
C GLN A 71 -12.75 48.76 10.13
N GLY A 72 -13.56 47.98 9.40
CA GLY A 72 -13.07 46.91 8.53
C GLY A 72 -12.36 47.47 7.31
N ALA A 73 -11.11 47.04 7.07
CA ALA A 73 -10.47 47.30 5.78
C ALA A 73 -11.18 46.50 4.68
N ALA A 74 -11.26 47.06 3.47
CA ALA A 74 -11.84 46.37 2.31
C ALA A 74 -11.19 44.98 2.13
N GLY A 75 -12.02 43.94 1.99
CA GLY A 75 -11.56 42.55 1.84
C GLY A 75 -11.21 41.82 3.15
N THR A 76 -11.75 42.26 4.30
CA THR A 76 -11.64 41.54 5.57
C THR A 76 -12.99 41.00 6.05
N LEU A 77 -13.04 39.72 6.42
CA LEU A 77 -14.21 39.11 7.08
C LEU A 77 -14.01 39.14 8.59
N ARG A 78 -15.05 39.44 9.38
CA ARG A 78 -14.94 39.57 10.83
C ARG A 78 -15.95 38.72 11.58
N ALA A 79 -15.50 38.11 12.67
CA ALA A 79 -16.32 37.39 13.62
C ALA A 79 -15.81 37.67 15.04
N GLY A 80 -16.45 38.63 15.72
CA GLY A 80 -16.02 39.08 17.05
C GLY A 80 -14.60 39.69 17.04
N PRO A 81 -13.65 39.20 17.88
CA PRO A 81 -12.27 39.70 17.90
C PRO A 81 -11.40 39.17 16.75
N LEU A 82 -11.91 38.24 15.94
CA LEU A 82 -11.18 37.62 14.84
C LEU A 82 -11.48 38.35 13.53
N ALA A 83 -10.42 38.66 12.78
CA ALA A 83 -10.49 39.19 11.43
C ALA A 83 -9.66 38.33 10.47
N LEU A 84 -10.24 38.00 9.31
CA LEU A 84 -9.64 37.21 8.25
C LEU A 84 -9.39 38.09 7.02
N SER A 85 -8.12 38.22 6.61
CA SER A 85 -7.71 38.92 5.38
C SER A 85 -7.92 38.03 4.16
N LEU A 86 -8.93 38.32 3.33
CA LEU A 86 -9.16 37.58 2.09
C LEU A 86 -7.99 37.70 1.12
N ARG A 87 -7.34 38.87 1.08
CA ARG A 87 -6.15 39.08 0.25
C ARG A 87 -5.02 38.13 0.64
N THR A 88 -4.72 38.02 1.94
CA THR A 88 -3.66 37.12 2.43
C THR A 88 -4.03 35.66 2.19
N LEU A 89 -5.30 35.30 2.39
CA LEU A 89 -5.79 33.95 2.12
C LEU A 89 -5.64 33.58 0.64
N LEU A 90 -6.09 34.44 -0.28
CA LEU A 90 -6.00 34.21 -1.73
C LEU A 90 -4.55 34.09 -2.19
N TRP A 91 -3.65 34.96 -1.71
CA TRP A 91 -2.23 34.82 -2.00
C TRP A 91 -1.64 33.54 -1.42
N GLY A 92 -1.98 33.18 -0.18
CA GLY A 92 -1.54 31.93 0.45
C GLY A 92 -2.02 30.67 -0.27
N LEU A 93 -3.18 30.73 -0.94
CA LEU A 93 -3.75 29.63 -1.74
C LEU A 93 -3.32 29.65 -3.22
N ALA A 94 -2.64 30.71 -3.70
CA ALA A 94 -2.15 30.77 -5.07
C ALA A 94 -1.26 29.56 -5.48
N PRO A 95 -0.40 28.99 -4.62
CA PRO A 95 0.36 27.78 -4.94
C PRO A 95 -0.53 26.58 -5.25
N VAL A 96 -1.64 26.43 -4.51
CA VAL A 96 -2.63 25.37 -4.74
C VAL A 96 -3.32 25.57 -6.08
N ALA A 97 -3.65 26.80 -6.45
CA ALA A 97 -4.24 27.11 -7.75
C ALA A 97 -3.30 26.76 -8.91
N ILE A 98 -2.00 27.08 -8.79
CA ILE A 98 -0.97 26.68 -9.77
C ILE A 98 -0.86 25.16 -9.85
N TRP A 99 -0.84 24.49 -8.69
CA TRP A 99 -0.79 23.04 -8.61
C TRP A 99 -2.00 22.37 -9.29
N LEU A 100 -3.20 22.87 -9.00
CA LEU A 100 -4.44 22.40 -9.61
C LEU A 100 -4.46 22.63 -11.13
N ALA A 101 -4.03 23.80 -11.59
CA ALA A 101 -4.00 24.11 -13.02
C ALA A 101 -3.14 23.12 -13.83
N VAL A 102 -2.02 22.67 -13.25
CA VAL A 102 -1.11 21.72 -13.90
C VAL A 102 -1.59 20.28 -13.78
N LEU A 103 -2.16 19.88 -12.63
CA LEU A 103 -2.53 18.48 -12.35
C LEU A 103 -3.99 18.13 -12.61
N ALA A 104 -4.87 19.12 -12.84
CA ALA A 104 -6.29 18.89 -13.12
C ALA A 104 -6.56 17.83 -14.22
N PRO A 105 -5.83 17.80 -15.36
CA PRO A 105 -6.05 16.76 -16.38
C PRO A 105 -5.72 15.33 -15.90
N ARG A 106 -4.82 15.19 -14.92
CA ARG A 106 -4.49 13.89 -14.32
C ARG A 106 -5.49 13.50 -13.24
N LEU A 107 -6.05 14.48 -12.52
CA LEU A 107 -7.05 14.25 -11.48
C LEU A 107 -8.43 13.89 -12.05
N SER A 108 -8.80 14.40 -13.23
CA SER A 108 -10.08 14.05 -13.87
C SER A 108 -10.19 12.56 -14.19
N GLY A 109 -9.08 11.90 -14.55
CA GLY A 109 -9.02 10.45 -14.75
C GLY A 109 -9.21 9.63 -13.47
N LEU A 110 -9.02 10.23 -12.29
CA LEU A 110 -9.27 9.58 -10.99
C LEU A 110 -10.74 9.67 -10.59
N ALA A 111 -11.44 10.74 -10.99
CA ALA A 111 -12.85 10.94 -10.68
C ALA A 111 -13.78 9.92 -11.38
N GLY A 112 -13.32 9.26 -12.45
CA GLY A 112 -14.10 8.32 -13.25
C GLY A 112 -13.99 6.84 -12.83
N GLY A 113 -13.22 6.49 -11.79
CA GLY A 113 -12.95 5.06 -11.51
C GLY A 113 -12.26 4.76 -10.19
N ASP A 114 -12.98 4.92 -9.08
CA ASP A 114 -12.56 4.46 -7.74
C ASP A 114 -12.44 2.92 -7.64
N GLN A 115 -12.86 2.15 -8.65
CA GLN A 115 -12.70 0.70 -8.71
C GLN A 115 -11.24 0.26 -8.93
N ALA A 116 -10.39 1.13 -9.51
CA ALA A 116 -8.98 0.83 -9.80
C ALA A 116 -8.03 1.16 -8.63
N LEU A 117 -8.49 1.94 -7.65
CA LEU A 117 -7.72 2.31 -6.46
C LEU A 117 -8.38 1.69 -5.23
N MET A 118 -7.68 0.73 -4.61
CA MET A 118 -8.15 0.04 -3.41
C MET A 118 -8.54 1.05 -2.31
N ASP A 119 -9.70 0.84 -1.68
CA ASP A 119 -10.17 1.62 -0.53
C ASP A 119 -9.26 1.34 0.68
N MET A 120 -8.57 2.38 1.16
CA MET A 120 -7.55 2.26 2.20
C MET A 120 -8.01 2.80 3.55
N ARG A 121 -9.31 3.03 3.77
CA ARG A 121 -9.80 3.61 5.04
C ARG A 121 -9.41 2.82 6.29
N SER A 122 -9.45 1.49 6.24
CA SER A 122 -8.95 0.66 7.35
C SER A 122 -7.45 0.91 7.60
N VAL A 123 -6.67 0.97 6.52
CA VAL A 123 -5.23 1.23 6.57
C VAL A 123 -4.91 2.66 7.06
N ILE A 124 -5.73 3.66 6.72
CA ILE A 124 -5.61 5.03 7.21
C ILE A 124 -5.76 5.05 8.74
N ALA A 125 -6.76 4.35 9.29
CA ALA A 125 -6.98 4.27 10.73
C ALA A 125 -5.80 3.57 11.44
N GLU A 126 -5.33 2.44 10.91
CA GLU A 126 -4.19 1.68 11.43
C GLU A 126 -2.86 2.47 11.43
N ARG A 127 -2.68 3.38 10.46
CA ARG A 127 -1.43 4.14 10.25
C ARG A 127 -1.54 5.62 10.63
N SER A 128 -2.53 5.95 11.46
CA SER A 128 -2.67 7.26 12.08
C SER A 128 -1.74 7.39 13.30
N ALA A 129 -1.28 8.60 13.61
CA ALA A 129 -0.44 8.82 14.78
C ALA A 129 -1.26 8.69 16.08
N ASP A 130 -0.67 8.04 17.09
CA ASP A 130 -1.22 8.06 18.45
C ASP A 130 -0.80 9.34 19.19
N LEU A 131 -1.67 9.86 20.05
CA LEU A 131 -1.36 11.05 20.86
C LEU A 131 -0.09 10.86 21.72
N LEU A 132 0.09 9.69 22.33
CA LEU A 132 1.22 9.43 23.21
C LEU A 132 2.54 9.39 22.46
N ASP A 133 2.50 9.03 21.18
CA ASP A 133 3.70 8.86 20.37
C ASP A 133 4.53 10.13 20.27
N PHE A 134 3.87 11.29 20.20
CA PHE A 134 4.49 12.60 20.13
C PHE A 134 5.44 12.91 21.29
N PHE A 135 5.22 12.27 22.44
CA PHE A 135 6.00 12.49 23.66
C PHE A 135 6.99 11.36 23.96
N LEU A 136 6.94 10.26 23.19
CA LEU A 136 7.91 9.18 23.32
C LEU A 136 9.23 9.56 22.62
N PRO A 137 10.39 9.16 23.18
CA PRO A 137 11.67 9.46 22.56
C PRO A 137 11.90 8.56 21.34
N ASN A 138 13.01 8.80 20.64
CA ASN A 138 13.41 8.01 19.49
C ASN A 138 13.53 6.51 19.87
N PRO A 139 12.73 5.62 19.27
CA PRO A 139 12.72 4.19 19.60
C PRO A 139 13.93 3.44 19.01
N ARG A 140 14.78 4.12 18.25
CA ARG A 140 16.05 3.59 17.72
C ARG A 140 17.25 4.00 18.56
N HIS A 141 17.05 4.77 19.63
CA HIS A 141 18.15 5.20 20.47
C HIS A 141 18.77 4.00 21.22
N PRO A 142 20.11 3.79 21.22
CA PRO A 142 20.72 2.62 21.82
C PRO A 142 20.49 2.44 23.33
N LEU A 143 20.27 3.53 24.08
CA LEU A 143 20.12 3.46 25.55
C LEU A 143 18.71 3.09 26.02
N TRP A 144 17.66 3.45 25.29
CA TRP A 144 16.26 3.28 25.73
C TRP A 144 15.32 2.77 24.64
N GLY A 145 15.80 2.66 23.40
CA GLY A 145 14.97 2.31 22.23
C GLY A 145 14.31 0.95 22.36
N GLU A 146 15.01 -0.05 22.92
CA GLU A 146 14.44 -1.37 23.19
C GLU A 146 13.26 -1.29 24.17
N ALA A 147 13.40 -0.58 25.29
CA ALA A 147 12.33 -0.41 26.26
C ALA A 147 11.11 0.31 25.65
N VAL A 148 11.33 1.35 24.84
CA VAL A 148 10.26 2.08 24.14
C VAL A 148 9.55 1.18 23.13
N ARG A 149 10.30 0.35 22.39
CA ARG A 149 9.72 -0.61 21.45
C ARG A 149 8.94 -1.71 22.14
N ALA A 150 9.48 -2.30 23.21
CA ALA A 150 8.81 -3.34 23.98
C ALA A 150 7.49 -2.83 24.60
N TRP A 151 7.52 -1.64 25.21
CA TRP A 151 6.32 -0.99 25.73
C TRP A 151 5.27 -0.75 24.64
N ARG A 152 5.72 -0.37 23.44
CA ARG A 152 4.84 -0.21 22.28
C ARG A 152 4.28 -1.54 21.80
N GLU A 153 5.09 -2.55 21.57
CA GLU A 153 4.64 -3.86 21.09
C GLU A 153 3.56 -4.45 22.02
N GLN A 154 3.68 -4.23 23.33
CA GLN A 154 2.63 -4.60 24.30
C GLN A 154 1.32 -3.84 24.14
N ARG A 155 1.37 -2.55 23.79
CA ARG A 155 0.19 -1.67 23.73
C ARG A 155 -0.43 -1.58 22.34
N TYR A 156 0.36 -1.85 21.31
CA TYR A 156 0.03 -1.75 19.88
C TYR A 156 0.49 -3.01 19.12
N PRO A 157 -0.01 -4.22 19.47
CA PRO A 157 0.51 -5.49 18.91
C PRO A 157 0.40 -5.58 17.38
N ASP A 158 -0.59 -4.91 16.79
CA ASP A 158 -0.86 -4.93 15.34
C ASP A 158 -0.40 -3.66 14.61
N ALA A 159 0.24 -2.70 15.30
CA ALA A 159 0.69 -1.46 14.68
C ALA A 159 1.95 -1.70 13.83
N ILE A 160 1.73 -1.97 12.54
CA ILE A 160 2.79 -2.19 11.57
C ILE A 160 3.41 -0.82 11.18
N ILE A 161 4.49 -0.49 11.88
CA ILE A 161 5.48 0.54 11.56
C ILE A 161 5.07 2.02 11.87
N TRP A 162 6.05 2.74 12.43
CA TRP A 162 6.20 4.20 12.60
C TRP A 162 5.70 4.81 13.92
N ASN A 163 6.62 4.82 14.90
CA ASN A 163 6.64 5.79 15.98
C ASN A 163 6.74 7.22 15.41
N VAL A 164 6.01 8.13 16.03
CA VAL A 164 6.09 9.57 15.74
C VAL A 164 6.72 10.32 16.91
N SER A 165 8.04 10.25 17.05
CA SER A 165 8.78 11.00 18.09
C SER A 165 9.08 12.42 17.62
N LEU A 166 8.65 13.41 18.40
CA LEU A 166 8.99 14.82 18.16
C LEU A 166 10.39 15.20 18.67
N GLY A 167 10.98 14.35 19.53
CA GLY A 167 12.24 14.66 20.23
C GLY A 167 12.01 15.47 21.50
N TRP A 168 12.65 15.06 22.59
CA TRP A 168 12.53 15.71 23.90
C TRP A 168 13.28 17.03 23.95
N VAL A 169 14.47 17.10 23.35
CA VAL A 169 15.28 18.33 23.35
C VAL A 169 14.63 19.38 22.46
N GLY A 170 14.21 18.99 21.26
CA GLY A 170 13.45 19.85 20.35
C GLY A 170 12.17 20.39 20.99
N LEU A 171 11.39 19.53 21.66
CA LEU A 171 10.17 19.93 22.35
C LEU A 171 10.44 20.87 23.53
N ALA A 172 11.44 20.59 24.36
CA ALA A 172 11.82 21.46 25.48
C ALA A 172 12.25 22.86 25.00
N LEU A 173 13.06 22.93 23.93
CA LEU A 173 13.43 24.19 23.29
C LEU A 173 12.22 24.91 22.70
N ALA A 174 11.30 24.19 22.05
CA ALA A 174 10.08 24.81 21.54
C ALA A 174 9.24 25.41 22.69
N LEU A 175 9.06 24.68 23.80
CA LEU A 175 8.36 25.18 24.98
C LEU A 175 9.04 26.41 25.60
N ALA A 176 10.37 26.51 25.53
CA ALA A 176 11.08 27.73 25.95
C ALA A 176 10.67 28.97 25.13
N SER A 177 10.11 28.80 23.93
CA SER A 177 9.52 29.88 23.13
C SER A 177 8.22 30.44 23.72
N LEU A 178 7.66 29.85 24.77
CA LEU A 178 6.49 30.33 25.50
C LEU A 178 6.86 31.09 26.77
N LEU A 179 8.11 30.99 27.23
CA LEU A 179 8.56 31.67 28.43
C LEU A 179 8.39 33.19 28.28
N PRO A 180 7.92 33.89 29.33
CA PRO A 180 7.83 35.34 29.32
C PRO A 180 9.20 35.92 28.96
N ALA A 181 9.22 36.91 28.07
CA ALA A 181 10.43 37.68 27.82
C ALA A 181 10.68 38.55 29.05
N ALA A 182 11.34 37.99 30.07
CA ALA A 182 11.61 38.70 31.31
C ALA A 182 12.32 40.03 30.98
N GLY A 183 11.66 41.17 31.18
CA GLY A 183 12.26 42.51 31.08
C GLY A 183 12.55 43.07 29.67
N GLU A 184 11.99 42.53 28.59
CA GLU A 184 12.26 43.05 27.24
C GLU A 184 11.30 44.21 26.85
N ARG A 185 11.76 45.45 27.05
CA ARG A 185 11.43 46.54 26.11
C ARG A 185 12.22 46.29 24.83
N LEU A 186 11.75 45.37 24.00
CA LEU A 186 12.29 45.22 22.65
C LEU A 186 12.08 46.55 21.90
N PRO A 187 13.05 47.02 21.09
CA PRO A 187 12.81 48.14 20.18
C PRO A 187 11.56 47.85 19.37
N GLU A 188 10.63 48.82 19.36
CA GLU A 188 9.30 48.71 18.75
C GLU A 188 9.35 48.29 17.26
N GLU A 189 10.50 48.42 16.61
CA GLU A 189 10.73 48.01 15.23
C GLU A 189 11.15 46.53 15.04
N SER A 190 11.73 45.89 16.07
CA SER A 190 12.23 44.50 16.03
C SER A 190 11.34 43.50 16.77
N ALA A 191 10.63 43.95 17.81
CA ALA A 191 9.66 43.19 18.58
C ALA A 191 8.45 42.62 17.80
N PRO A 192 7.85 43.35 16.83
CA PRO A 192 6.58 42.94 16.22
C PRO A 192 6.73 41.87 15.14
N ARG A 193 7.96 41.60 14.65
CA ARG A 193 8.15 40.78 13.43
C ARG A 193 8.34 39.28 13.70
N LEU A 194 8.95 38.90 14.82
CA LEU A 194 9.14 37.48 15.19
C LEU A 194 8.43 37.10 16.50
N GLY A 195 8.38 37.98 17.52
CA GLY A 195 7.77 37.68 18.82
C GLY A 195 6.23 37.66 18.84
N GLY A 196 5.57 38.54 18.07
CA GLY A 196 4.12 38.68 18.05
C GLY A 196 3.35 37.60 17.27
N ARG A 197 4.06 36.71 16.56
CA ARG A 197 3.46 35.68 15.68
C ARG A 197 3.83 34.25 16.04
N VAL A 198 4.56 34.03 17.14
CA VAL A 198 4.94 32.68 17.61
C VAL A 198 3.70 31.80 17.86
N TRP A 199 2.59 32.40 18.28
CA TRP A 199 1.31 31.70 18.44
C TRP A 199 0.82 31.06 17.13
N ARG A 200 1.08 31.66 15.96
CA ARG A 200 0.71 31.08 14.66
C ARG A 200 1.47 29.79 14.40
N TRP A 201 2.75 29.75 14.76
CA TRP A 201 3.58 28.55 14.64
C TRP A 201 3.13 27.45 15.61
N TRP A 202 2.73 27.79 16.84
CA TRP A 202 2.13 26.82 17.76
C TRP A 202 0.79 26.27 17.25
N LEU A 203 -0.09 27.12 16.72
CA LEU A 203 -1.34 26.66 16.12
C LEU A 203 -1.09 25.83 14.86
N LEU A 204 -0.09 26.19 14.06
CA LEU A 204 0.30 25.40 12.89
C LEU A 204 0.86 24.04 13.31
N LEU A 205 1.71 23.99 14.34
CA LEU A 205 2.18 22.74 14.93
C LEU A 205 0.99 21.87 15.35
N GLY A 206 0.08 22.43 16.15
CA GLY A 206 -1.15 21.75 16.58
C GLY A 206 -1.98 21.24 15.41
N ALA A 207 -2.22 22.06 14.39
CA ALA A 207 -2.97 21.66 13.20
C ALA A 207 -2.30 20.50 12.45
N THR A 208 -0.98 20.55 12.26
CA THR A 208 -0.24 19.46 11.61
C THR A 208 -0.24 18.16 12.43
N LEU A 209 -0.17 18.24 13.76
CA LEU A 209 -0.26 17.09 14.64
C LEU A 209 -1.67 16.48 14.63
N LEU A 210 -2.71 17.30 14.70
CA LEU A 210 -4.10 16.84 14.60
C LEU A 210 -4.38 16.14 13.27
N LEU A 211 -3.82 16.64 12.16
CA LEU A 211 -3.91 15.97 10.86
C LEU A 211 -3.09 14.67 10.82
N ALA A 212 -1.95 14.61 11.51
CA ALA A 212 -1.12 13.40 11.60
C ALA A 212 -1.83 12.25 12.34
N MET A 213 -2.73 12.59 13.27
CA MET A 213 -3.55 11.63 14.02
C MET A 213 -4.71 11.05 13.20
N GLY A 214 -4.87 11.45 11.94
CA GLY A 214 -5.88 10.89 11.05
C GLY A 214 -7.32 11.20 11.47
N PRO A 215 -8.31 10.40 11.05
CA PRO A 215 -9.73 10.75 11.16
C PRO A 215 -10.31 10.62 12.57
N ALA A 216 -9.71 9.81 13.44
CA ALA A 216 -10.19 9.57 14.80
C ALA A 216 -9.05 9.62 15.80
N LEU A 217 -9.32 10.17 16.98
CA LEU A 217 -8.34 10.26 18.07
C LEU A 217 -7.98 8.87 18.61
N ARG A 218 -6.67 8.61 18.66
CA ARG A 218 -6.08 7.44 19.29
C ARG A 218 -5.25 7.84 20.49
N VAL A 219 -5.46 7.14 21.61
CA VAL A 219 -4.68 7.35 22.84
C VAL A 219 -4.23 5.99 23.35
N ALA A 220 -2.90 5.82 23.42
CA ALA A 220 -2.29 4.56 23.78
C ALA A 220 -2.80 3.38 22.94
N GLY A 221 -3.24 3.58 21.70
CA GLY A 221 -3.67 2.51 20.81
C GLY A 221 -5.16 2.21 20.91
N ALA A 222 -5.87 2.80 21.87
CA ALA A 222 -7.33 2.77 21.90
C ALA A 222 -7.89 3.90 21.03
N GLU A 223 -8.81 3.55 20.13
CA GLU A 223 -9.63 4.54 19.42
C GLU A 223 -10.70 5.08 20.38
N THR A 224 -10.76 6.40 20.52
CA THR A 224 -11.70 7.05 21.45
C THR A 224 -13.06 7.36 20.81
N GLY A 225 -13.17 7.21 19.49
CA GLY A 225 -14.35 7.60 18.72
C GLY A 225 -14.52 9.11 18.50
N VAL A 226 -13.61 9.94 19.02
CA VAL A 226 -13.66 11.40 18.81
C VAL A 226 -13.16 11.73 17.40
N PRO A 227 -13.98 12.31 16.52
CA PRO A 227 -13.57 12.65 15.17
C PRO A 227 -12.60 13.83 15.16
N LEU A 228 -11.60 13.76 14.30
CA LEU A 228 -10.56 14.77 14.10
C LEU A 228 -10.68 15.44 12.72
N PRO A 229 -10.02 16.59 12.49
CA PRO A 229 -10.18 17.36 11.24
C PRO A 229 -9.89 16.58 9.95
N PHE A 230 -9.04 15.55 9.98
CA PHE A 230 -8.78 14.71 8.81
C PHE A 230 -10.04 13.97 8.32
N ALA A 231 -11.01 13.70 9.21
CA ALA A 231 -12.27 13.06 8.85
C ALA A 231 -13.08 13.87 7.82
N LEU A 232 -12.88 15.19 7.73
CA LEU A 232 -13.55 16.06 6.77
C LEU A 232 -13.07 15.87 5.33
N VAL A 233 -11.88 15.29 5.15
CA VAL A 233 -11.22 15.19 3.84
C VAL A 233 -10.93 13.74 3.43
N GLN A 234 -11.13 12.77 4.34
CA GLN A 234 -10.79 11.36 4.12
C GLN A 234 -11.50 10.74 2.90
N ASP A 235 -12.71 11.21 2.58
CA ASP A 235 -13.54 10.69 1.49
C ASP A 235 -13.26 11.37 0.14
N LEU A 236 -12.36 12.35 0.08
CA LEU A 236 -12.02 13.00 -1.18
C LEU A 236 -11.21 12.04 -2.09
N PRO A 237 -11.49 12.03 -3.42
CA PRO A 237 -10.72 11.25 -4.38
C PRO A 237 -9.21 11.52 -4.26
N GLY A 238 -8.42 10.45 -4.23
CA GLY A 238 -6.96 10.52 -4.01
C GLY A 238 -6.54 10.51 -2.53
N ILE A 239 -7.32 11.10 -1.61
CA ILE A 239 -7.09 10.99 -0.16
C ILE A 239 -7.53 9.61 0.35
N ARG A 240 -8.68 9.13 -0.14
CA ARG A 240 -9.20 7.78 0.14
C ARG A 240 -8.25 6.64 -0.25
N ALA A 241 -7.45 6.88 -1.30
CA ALA A 241 -6.40 5.96 -1.76
C ALA A 241 -5.08 6.13 -0.97
N GLY A 242 -4.96 7.20 -0.18
CA GLY A 242 -3.88 7.44 0.75
C GLY A 242 -3.91 6.44 1.90
N GLN A 243 -2.79 6.28 2.60
CA GLN A 243 -2.63 5.22 3.60
C GLN A 243 -2.01 5.68 4.91
N ARG A 244 -1.48 6.91 5.02
CA ARG A 244 -0.52 7.22 6.10
C ARG A 244 -0.61 8.66 6.63
N PRO A 245 -1.69 9.04 7.33
CA PRO A 245 -1.82 10.38 7.91
C PRO A 245 -0.62 10.78 8.78
N ASN A 246 -0.03 9.82 9.50
CA ASN A 246 1.12 10.05 10.38
C ASN A 246 2.35 10.70 9.70
N HIS A 247 2.50 10.60 8.37
CA HIS A 247 3.58 11.23 7.62
C HIS A 247 3.48 12.77 7.59
N MET A 248 2.32 13.33 7.95
CA MET A 248 2.15 14.76 8.19
C MET A 248 3.12 15.28 9.28
N VAL A 249 3.63 14.40 10.15
CA VAL A 249 4.64 14.77 11.15
C VAL A 249 5.91 15.37 10.53
N ALA A 250 6.24 15.08 9.27
CA ALA A 250 7.38 15.72 8.61
C ALA A 250 7.26 17.26 8.60
N PHE A 251 6.04 17.77 8.39
CA PHE A 251 5.75 19.22 8.50
C PHE A 251 5.71 19.67 9.96
N ALA A 252 5.18 18.84 10.86
CA ALA A 252 5.15 19.15 12.29
C ALA A 252 6.56 19.31 12.87
N ILE A 253 7.50 18.42 12.55
CA ILE A 253 8.90 18.48 12.98
C ILE A 253 9.58 19.74 12.43
N LEU A 254 9.29 20.13 11.18
CA LEU A 254 9.79 21.38 10.62
C LEU A 254 9.29 22.60 11.41
N VAL A 255 8.00 22.66 11.73
CA VAL A 255 7.41 23.74 12.54
C VAL A 255 8.00 23.73 13.95
N LEU A 256 8.17 22.55 14.54
CA LEU A 256 8.81 22.38 15.84
C LEU A 256 10.25 22.89 15.83
N ALA A 257 11.02 22.65 14.77
CA ALA A 257 12.38 23.18 14.63
C ALA A 257 12.41 24.71 14.61
N ILE A 258 11.43 25.36 13.97
CA ILE A 258 11.28 26.83 13.97
C ILE A 258 10.97 27.33 15.40
N LEU A 259 10.07 26.65 16.12
CA LEU A 259 9.75 26.99 17.52
C LEU A 259 10.95 26.76 18.46
N ALA A 260 11.68 25.66 18.27
CA ALA A 260 12.90 25.35 19.01
C ALA A 260 13.97 26.42 18.78
N ALA A 261 14.12 26.91 17.53
CA ALA A 261 15.02 28.03 17.23
C ALA A 261 14.60 29.32 17.95
N HIS A 262 13.29 29.61 18.05
CA HIS A 262 12.79 30.76 18.82
C HIS A 262 13.07 30.62 20.32
N GLY A 263 12.80 29.45 20.91
CA GLY A 263 13.09 29.23 22.32
C GLY A 263 14.58 29.26 22.62
N PHE A 264 15.41 28.69 21.74
CA PHE A 264 16.86 28.81 21.82
C PHE A 264 17.31 30.28 21.78
N ALA A 265 16.78 31.09 20.86
CA ALA A 265 17.09 32.51 20.77
C ALA A 265 16.72 33.27 22.05
N ARG A 266 15.61 32.92 22.71
CA ARG A 266 15.22 33.50 24.00
C ARG A 266 16.12 33.07 25.16
N LEU A 267 16.49 31.80 25.24
CA LEU A 267 17.44 31.33 26.25
C LEU A 267 18.78 32.03 26.09
N LEU A 268 19.23 32.19 24.85
CA LEU A 268 20.47 32.89 24.54
C LEU A 268 20.41 34.39 24.89
N SER A 269 19.28 35.06 24.63
CA SER A 269 19.12 36.47 25.02
C SER A 269 19.02 36.66 26.53
N ALA A 270 18.45 35.70 27.27
CA ALA A 270 18.48 35.70 28.73
C ALA A 270 19.90 35.53 29.27
N LEU A 271 20.68 34.59 28.74
CA LEU A 271 22.07 34.35 29.16
C LEU A 271 22.99 35.54 28.88
N ARG A 272 22.84 36.20 27.72
CA ARG A 272 23.62 37.40 27.37
C ARG A 272 23.39 38.56 28.33
N ARG A 273 22.20 38.66 28.92
CA ARG A 273 21.88 39.73 29.89
C ARG A 273 22.43 39.48 31.29
N ALA A 274 22.78 38.24 31.61
CA ALA A 274 23.37 37.87 32.90
C ALA A 274 24.90 38.00 32.95
N GLY A 275 25.57 38.25 31.82
CA GLY A 275 27.02 38.39 31.72
C GLY A 275 27.48 39.82 31.44
N GLU A 276 28.67 40.20 31.90
CA GLU A 276 29.31 41.47 31.58
C GLU A 276 29.84 41.48 30.12
N ALA A 277 29.50 42.55 29.40
CA ALA A 277 29.68 42.69 27.95
C ALA A 277 31.13 42.52 27.46
N GLY A 278 31.37 41.66 26.46
CA GLY A 278 32.69 41.49 25.85
C GLY A 278 32.87 40.28 24.92
N ARG A 279 34.06 40.10 24.33
CA ARG A 279 34.41 38.99 23.39
C ARG A 279 34.19 37.56 23.95
N ARG A 280 33.92 37.41 25.25
CA ARG A 280 33.53 36.15 25.89
C ARG A 280 32.08 35.75 25.56
N GLU A 281 31.19 36.71 25.31
CA GLU A 281 29.77 36.46 25.01
C GLU A 281 29.55 35.77 23.65
N GLY A 282 30.33 36.15 22.64
CA GLY A 282 30.27 35.51 21.31
C GLY A 282 30.68 34.04 21.38
N ARG A 283 31.75 33.72 22.12
CA ARG A 283 32.22 32.34 22.33
C ARG A 283 31.24 31.50 23.14
N LEU A 284 30.66 32.07 24.20
CA LEU A 284 29.63 31.39 25.00
C LEU A 284 28.38 31.09 24.16
N ALA A 285 27.94 32.04 23.31
CA ALA A 285 26.81 31.83 22.42
C ALA A 285 27.03 30.66 21.45
N TRP A 286 28.21 30.58 20.84
CA TRP A 286 28.57 29.47 19.97
C TRP A 286 28.70 28.14 20.73
N ALA A 287 29.23 28.15 21.95
CA ALA A 287 29.31 26.95 22.79
C ALA A 287 27.92 26.43 23.18
N VAL A 288 27.00 27.33 23.56
CA VAL A 288 25.60 26.99 23.89
C VAL A 288 24.85 26.50 22.66
N ALA A 289 25.07 27.10 21.50
CA ALA A 289 24.51 26.62 20.23
C ALA A 289 25.05 25.22 19.87
N GLY A 290 26.36 25.03 19.99
CA GLY A 290 27.02 23.74 19.79
C GLY A 290 26.49 22.66 20.73
N LEU A 291 26.29 22.99 22.01
CA LEU A 291 25.70 22.09 23.00
C LEU A 291 24.25 21.75 22.66
N ALA A 292 23.42 22.73 22.28
CA ALA A 292 22.04 22.47 21.88
C ALA A 292 21.95 21.54 20.66
N VAL A 293 22.79 21.78 19.64
CA VAL A 293 22.90 20.89 18.48
C VAL A 293 23.38 19.50 18.89
N ALA A 294 24.40 19.41 19.74
CA ALA A 294 24.92 18.14 20.24
C ALA A 294 23.85 17.36 21.02
N LEU A 295 23.04 18.02 21.85
CA LEU A 295 21.95 17.40 22.59
C LEU A 295 20.83 16.91 21.66
N ILE A 296 20.44 17.68 20.64
CA ILE A 296 19.47 17.23 19.63
C ILE A 296 20.00 16.00 18.90
N LEU A 297 21.26 16.02 18.46
CA LEU A 297 21.87 14.88 17.76
C LEU A 297 22.01 13.65 18.66
N ALA A 298 22.42 13.83 19.92
CA ALA A 298 22.65 12.73 20.85
C ALA A 298 21.35 12.14 21.40
N VAL A 299 20.34 12.95 21.71
CA VAL A 299 19.10 12.49 22.37
C VAL A 299 18.00 12.20 21.35
N ASP A 300 17.71 13.14 20.46
CA ASP A 300 16.58 13.02 19.54
C ASP A 300 16.99 12.27 18.25
N GLY A 301 18.18 12.58 17.72
CA GLY A 301 18.63 12.12 16.39
C GLY A 301 19.43 10.82 16.38
N TRP A 302 20.00 10.38 17.50
CA TRP A 302 20.92 9.25 17.51
C TRP A 302 20.15 7.93 17.39
N ALA A 303 20.28 7.29 16.23
CA ALA A 303 19.68 5.98 15.95
C ALA A 303 20.69 4.82 16.06
N GLY A 304 21.89 5.09 16.59
CA GLY A 304 23.01 4.14 16.54
C GLY A 304 23.56 3.92 15.12
N PRO A 305 24.47 2.94 14.96
CA PRO A 305 24.98 2.57 13.65
C PRO A 305 23.86 2.00 12.77
N LEU A 306 23.60 2.62 11.63
CA LEU A 306 22.70 2.09 10.62
C LEU A 306 23.44 1.01 9.83
N THR A 307 23.09 -0.26 10.05
CA THR A 307 23.64 -1.36 9.27
C THR A 307 23.17 -1.26 7.82
N PRO A 308 24.08 -1.13 6.83
CA PRO A 308 23.71 -1.24 5.44
C PRO A 308 23.12 -2.63 5.20
N VAL A 309 21.86 -2.70 4.77
CA VAL A 309 21.24 -3.98 4.42
C VAL A 309 21.73 -4.36 3.04
N ARG A 310 22.62 -5.34 2.96
CA ARG A 310 22.94 -6.01 1.69
C ARG A 310 21.88 -7.08 1.45
N ARG A 311 21.18 -6.99 0.33
CA ARG A 311 20.32 -8.10 -0.13
C ARG A 311 21.22 -9.09 -0.87
N ASN A 312 21.49 -10.22 -0.25
CA ASN A 312 22.21 -11.31 -0.89
C ASN A 312 21.24 -12.05 -1.82
N VAL A 313 21.67 -12.27 -3.06
CA VAL A 313 20.95 -13.08 -4.04
C VAL A 313 21.70 -14.40 -4.17
N HIS A 314 20.99 -15.51 -4.09
CA HIS A 314 21.60 -16.84 -4.18
C HIS A 314 22.35 -17.00 -5.53
N PRO A 315 23.59 -17.55 -5.56
CA PRO A 315 24.38 -17.69 -6.79
C PRO A 315 23.68 -18.44 -7.93
N PHE A 316 22.77 -19.36 -7.61
CA PHE A 316 21.91 -20.05 -8.58
C PHE A 316 21.25 -19.08 -9.58
N TYR A 317 20.72 -17.95 -9.09
CA TYR A 317 20.01 -17.00 -9.94
C TYR A 317 20.92 -16.31 -10.97
N ALA A 318 22.20 -16.10 -10.62
CA ALA A 318 23.18 -15.54 -11.56
C ALA A 318 23.65 -16.56 -12.60
N ALA A 319 23.47 -17.85 -12.35
CA ALA A 319 23.80 -18.94 -13.26
C ALA A 319 22.65 -19.33 -14.20
N LEU A 320 21.48 -18.70 -14.08
CA LEU A 320 20.34 -18.96 -14.96
C LEU A 320 20.65 -18.50 -16.40
N PRO A 321 20.18 -19.24 -17.42
CA PRO A 321 20.32 -18.81 -18.81
C PRO A 321 19.39 -17.62 -19.11
N GLU A 322 19.47 -17.13 -20.36
CA GLU A 322 18.53 -16.10 -20.83
C GLU A 322 17.06 -16.56 -20.67
N PRO A 323 16.14 -15.66 -20.27
CA PRO A 323 14.75 -16.02 -20.04
C PRO A 323 14.04 -16.57 -21.28
N ASP A 324 13.57 -17.81 -21.20
CA ASP A 324 12.72 -18.47 -22.21
C ASP A 324 11.39 -18.98 -21.65
N GLY A 325 10.97 -18.43 -20.51
CA GLY A 325 9.78 -18.81 -19.78
C GLY A 325 9.66 -18.07 -18.46
N ALA A 326 8.99 -18.67 -17.48
CA ALA A 326 8.78 -18.08 -16.16
C ALA A 326 9.44 -18.90 -15.04
N LEU A 327 9.77 -18.22 -13.94
CA LEU A 327 10.29 -18.80 -12.70
C LEU A 327 9.24 -18.64 -11.59
N MET A 328 8.85 -19.76 -10.99
CA MET A 328 7.91 -19.81 -9.88
C MET A 328 8.66 -19.89 -8.54
N ALA A 329 8.80 -18.73 -7.88
CA ALA A 329 9.39 -18.66 -6.54
C ALA A 329 8.34 -18.92 -5.45
N LEU A 330 8.62 -19.87 -4.56
CA LEU A 330 7.78 -20.29 -3.44
C LEU A 330 8.44 -19.92 -2.10
N PRO A 331 7.68 -19.41 -1.11
CA PRO A 331 6.27 -19.06 -1.20
C PRO A 331 6.05 -17.90 -2.18
N MET A 332 4.97 -17.96 -2.94
CA MET A 332 4.69 -16.94 -3.94
C MET A 332 4.13 -15.68 -3.28
N LEU A 333 4.90 -14.59 -3.27
CA LEU A 333 4.52 -13.35 -2.57
C LEU A 333 3.61 -12.46 -3.42
N LEU A 334 2.32 -12.81 -3.57
CA LEU A 334 1.37 -12.00 -4.34
C LEU A 334 0.97 -10.72 -3.61
N ASN A 335 1.40 -9.57 -4.14
CA ASN A 335 1.08 -8.23 -3.66
C ASN A 335 1.40 -8.00 -2.17
N ILE A 336 2.41 -8.71 -1.65
CA ILE A 336 2.93 -8.49 -0.30
C ILE A 336 4.11 -7.55 -0.42
N ASN A 337 4.11 -6.43 0.32
CA ASN A 337 5.18 -5.41 0.31
C ASN A 337 6.50 -5.94 0.89
N ARG A 338 7.10 -6.86 0.14
CA ARG A 338 8.32 -7.60 0.39
C ARG A 338 9.09 -7.67 -0.92
N SER A 339 10.41 -7.69 -0.80
CA SER A 339 11.33 -7.58 -1.94
C SER A 339 12.08 -8.89 -2.20
N ASP A 340 11.71 -9.95 -1.51
CA ASP A 340 12.41 -11.23 -1.47
C ASP A 340 12.38 -11.93 -2.83
N THR A 341 11.28 -11.86 -3.58
CA THR A 341 11.21 -12.34 -4.98
C THR A 341 11.64 -11.29 -6.01
N LEU A 342 11.40 -10.01 -5.72
CA LEU A 342 11.73 -8.89 -6.62
C LEU A 342 13.25 -8.65 -6.73
N THR A 343 14.00 -8.87 -5.64
CA THR A 343 15.45 -8.61 -5.64
C THR A 343 16.22 -9.62 -6.51
N PRO A 344 15.99 -10.95 -6.39
CA PRO A 344 16.52 -11.92 -7.34
C PRO A 344 16.10 -11.64 -8.77
N GLN A 345 14.86 -11.21 -9.02
CA GLN A 345 14.36 -10.89 -10.36
C GLN A 345 15.20 -9.82 -11.07
N MET A 346 15.67 -8.80 -10.34
CA MET A 346 16.58 -7.79 -10.89
C MET A 346 17.94 -8.36 -11.32
N THR A 347 18.31 -9.55 -10.82
CA THR A 347 19.55 -10.24 -11.18
C THR A 347 19.35 -11.18 -12.37
N HIS A 348 18.32 -12.05 -12.31
CA HIS A 348 18.12 -13.07 -13.33
C HIS A 348 17.26 -12.63 -14.51
N GLY A 349 16.44 -11.59 -14.38
CA GLY A 349 15.59 -11.06 -15.47
C GLY A 349 14.39 -11.93 -15.88
N TRP A 350 14.31 -13.18 -15.42
CA TRP A 350 13.16 -14.05 -15.68
C TRP A 350 11.83 -13.45 -15.17
N PRO A 351 10.75 -13.55 -15.96
CA PRO A 351 9.39 -13.35 -15.48
C PRO A 351 9.10 -14.19 -14.23
N ILE A 352 8.50 -13.56 -13.22
CA ILE A 352 8.06 -14.22 -11.98
C ILE A 352 6.55 -14.14 -11.83
N LEU A 353 5.98 -15.11 -11.11
CA LEU A 353 4.53 -15.23 -10.91
C LEU A 353 4.00 -14.43 -9.72
N GLY A 354 4.88 -13.82 -8.93
CA GLY A 354 4.48 -13.07 -7.74
C GLY A 354 5.49 -12.01 -7.32
N GLY A 355 4.98 -11.00 -6.64
CA GLY A 355 5.74 -9.86 -6.13
C GLY A 355 4.81 -8.73 -5.73
N TYR A 356 5.41 -7.59 -5.38
CA TYR A 356 4.66 -6.38 -5.02
C TYR A 356 4.62 -5.37 -6.16
N VAL A 357 3.43 -4.83 -6.41
CA VAL A 357 3.24 -3.62 -7.22
C VAL A 357 2.36 -2.65 -6.44
N ALA A 358 2.63 -1.36 -6.55
CA ALA A 358 1.89 -0.35 -5.77
C ALA A 358 0.38 -0.30 -6.09
N ARG A 359 0.00 -0.75 -7.29
CA ARG A 359 -1.38 -0.82 -7.78
C ARG A 359 -1.58 -2.20 -8.41
N PRO A 360 -1.88 -3.24 -7.60
CA PRO A 360 -2.05 -4.59 -8.11
C PRO A 360 -3.27 -4.64 -9.03
N PRO A 361 -3.15 -5.17 -10.26
CA PRO A 361 -4.31 -5.55 -11.02
C PRO A 361 -4.99 -6.75 -10.35
N ARG A 362 -6.23 -7.03 -10.74
CA ARG A 362 -6.85 -8.33 -10.43
C ARG A 362 -5.99 -9.42 -11.09
N TYR A 363 -5.41 -10.30 -10.27
CA TYR A 363 -4.47 -11.33 -10.72
C TYR A 363 -4.87 -12.69 -10.17
N ASP A 364 -5.83 -13.31 -10.86
CA ASP A 364 -6.43 -14.58 -10.48
C ASP A 364 -5.65 -15.80 -10.99
N PHE A 365 -4.60 -15.58 -11.79
CA PHE A 365 -3.85 -16.65 -12.47
C PHE A 365 -3.39 -17.76 -11.50
N PRO A 366 -2.71 -17.47 -10.38
CA PRO A 366 -2.25 -18.54 -9.48
C PRO A 366 -3.37 -19.19 -8.68
N ARG A 367 -4.54 -18.54 -8.58
CA ARG A 367 -5.70 -19.07 -7.86
C ARG A 367 -6.37 -20.22 -8.61
N TYR A 368 -6.33 -20.20 -9.94
CA TYR A 368 -7.07 -21.15 -10.77
C TYR A 368 -6.18 -22.05 -11.63
N THR A 369 -4.97 -21.62 -11.98
CA THR A 369 -4.11 -22.36 -12.92
C THR A 369 -3.60 -23.67 -12.31
N PRO A 370 -3.88 -24.84 -12.94
CA PRO A 370 -3.38 -26.13 -12.46
C PRO A 370 -1.85 -26.18 -12.42
N GLY A 371 -1.27 -26.96 -11.51
CA GLY A 371 0.16 -26.97 -11.24
C GLY A 371 0.55 -25.80 -10.34
N VAL A 372 0.26 -24.57 -10.77
CA VAL A 372 0.58 -23.34 -10.02
C VAL A 372 -0.21 -23.28 -8.72
N ARG A 373 -1.53 -23.48 -8.79
CA ARG A 373 -2.44 -23.45 -7.63
C ARG A 373 -2.03 -24.48 -6.59
N GLU A 374 -1.75 -25.71 -7.01
CA GLU A 374 -1.42 -26.81 -6.11
C GLU A 374 -0.08 -26.57 -5.41
N LEU A 375 0.94 -26.13 -6.16
CA LEU A 375 2.25 -25.79 -5.59
C LEU A 375 2.19 -24.56 -4.68
N GLU A 376 1.37 -23.55 -5.01
CA GLU A 376 1.18 -22.40 -4.13
C GLU A 376 0.47 -22.76 -2.83
N GLN A 377 -0.56 -23.62 -2.89
CA GLN A 377 -1.31 -24.04 -1.69
C GLN A 377 -0.66 -25.18 -0.92
N GLY A 378 0.31 -25.89 -1.51
CA GLY A 378 0.88 -27.11 -0.94
C GLY A 378 -0.10 -28.28 -0.94
N ARG A 379 -1.16 -28.27 -1.76
CA ARG A 379 -2.16 -29.34 -1.79
C ARG A 379 -2.77 -29.49 -3.17
N ALA A 380 -3.09 -30.72 -3.54
CA ALA A 380 -3.77 -31.05 -4.80
C ALA A 380 -5.09 -31.79 -4.56
N THR A 381 -6.02 -31.61 -5.48
CA THR A 381 -7.24 -32.41 -5.58
C THR A 381 -7.05 -33.41 -6.73
N SER A 382 -6.75 -34.67 -6.41
CA SER A 382 -6.50 -35.74 -7.40
C SER A 382 -7.73 -36.04 -8.27
N ASP A 383 -8.93 -35.91 -7.69
CA ASP A 383 -10.17 -36.46 -8.22
C ASP A 383 -11.26 -35.41 -8.42
N ASP A 384 -10.94 -34.34 -9.16
CA ASP A 384 -11.90 -33.30 -9.53
C ASP A 384 -12.72 -33.67 -10.79
N ILE A 385 -13.64 -32.81 -11.21
CA ILE A 385 -14.50 -33.02 -12.39
C ILE A 385 -13.78 -32.73 -13.72
N VAL A 386 -12.59 -32.15 -13.71
CA VAL A 386 -11.82 -31.84 -14.94
C VAL A 386 -11.03 -33.07 -15.41
N ARG A 387 -11.03 -33.32 -16.72
CA ARG A 387 -10.31 -34.42 -17.37
C ARG A 387 -9.39 -33.91 -18.50
N PRO A 388 -8.09 -34.28 -18.51
CA PRO A 388 -7.39 -35.03 -17.47
C PRO A 388 -7.35 -34.26 -16.14
N GLY A 389 -7.24 -34.98 -15.02
CA GLY A 389 -7.10 -34.39 -13.69
C GLY A 389 -5.62 -34.21 -13.28
N TRP A 390 -5.39 -34.01 -11.99
CA TRP A 390 -4.04 -34.03 -11.41
C TRP A 390 -3.43 -35.45 -11.48
N PRO A 391 -2.11 -35.62 -11.68
CA PRO A 391 -1.07 -34.59 -11.90
C PRO A 391 -0.92 -34.16 -13.37
N GLU A 392 -1.55 -34.87 -14.30
CA GLU A 392 -1.38 -34.66 -15.75
C GLU A 392 -1.77 -33.24 -16.19
N LEU A 393 -2.89 -32.72 -15.70
CA LEU A 393 -3.30 -31.34 -15.98
C LEU A 393 -2.29 -30.31 -15.45
N GLY A 394 -1.66 -30.60 -14.30
CA GLY A 394 -0.61 -29.75 -13.73
C GLY A 394 0.63 -29.72 -14.62
N ARG A 395 1.09 -30.88 -15.12
CA ARG A 395 2.21 -30.95 -16.06
C ARG A 395 1.95 -30.15 -17.33
N ARG A 396 0.79 -30.37 -17.96
CA ARG A 396 0.40 -29.66 -19.18
C ARG A 396 0.30 -28.16 -18.95
N ALA A 397 -0.23 -27.72 -17.81
CA ALA A 397 -0.30 -26.31 -17.45
C ALA A 397 1.08 -25.67 -17.28
N LEU A 398 1.98 -26.28 -16.51
CA LEU A 398 3.35 -25.76 -16.34
C LEU A 398 4.09 -25.69 -17.69
N ALA A 399 3.90 -26.68 -18.56
CA ALA A 399 4.47 -26.69 -19.91
C ALA A 399 3.90 -25.58 -20.80
N ALA A 400 2.57 -25.46 -20.87
CA ALA A 400 1.85 -24.50 -21.70
C ALA A 400 2.17 -23.05 -21.31
N TYR A 401 2.21 -22.73 -20.01
CA TYR A 401 2.61 -21.40 -19.52
C TYR A 401 4.14 -21.19 -19.48
N ARG A 402 4.92 -22.15 -19.98
CA ARG A 402 6.38 -22.12 -20.04
C ARG A 402 7.02 -21.84 -18.68
N ILE A 403 6.51 -22.43 -17.61
CA ILE A 403 7.16 -22.38 -16.30
C ILE A 403 8.36 -23.32 -16.34
N ARG A 404 9.57 -22.78 -16.17
CA ARG A 404 10.84 -23.52 -16.37
C ARG A 404 11.53 -23.87 -15.07
N TYR A 405 11.33 -23.08 -14.04
CA TYR A 405 11.95 -23.29 -12.75
C TYR A 405 10.93 -23.11 -11.63
N VAL A 406 11.02 -23.97 -10.63
CA VAL A 406 10.34 -23.80 -9.34
C VAL A 406 11.43 -23.66 -8.28
N THR A 407 11.42 -22.56 -7.52
CA THR A 407 12.36 -22.36 -6.42
C THR A 407 11.64 -22.31 -5.09
N LEU A 408 12.24 -22.87 -4.05
CA LEU A 408 11.76 -22.84 -2.68
C LEU A 408 12.75 -21.99 -1.88
N ASP A 409 12.34 -20.80 -1.47
CA ASP A 409 13.09 -19.90 -0.60
C ASP A 409 13.01 -20.42 0.85
N LEU A 410 14.03 -21.16 1.25
CA LEU A 410 14.14 -21.73 2.59
C LEU A 410 14.55 -20.67 3.63
N THR A 411 14.85 -19.43 3.22
CA THR A 411 15.07 -18.30 4.13
C THR A 411 13.79 -17.51 4.41
N ALA A 412 12.73 -17.70 3.62
CA ALA A 412 11.48 -16.97 3.75
C ALA A 412 10.94 -17.00 5.19
N GLN A 413 10.83 -15.82 5.82
CA GLN A 413 10.30 -15.71 7.18
C GLN A 413 8.82 -16.09 7.24
N ARG A 414 8.39 -16.61 8.41
CA ARG A 414 7.02 -17.03 8.73
C ARG A 414 6.04 -15.89 8.42
N ASP A 415 5.29 -16.01 7.34
CA ASP A 415 4.05 -15.28 7.17
C ASP A 415 2.92 -16.15 7.75
N PRO A 416 2.34 -15.77 8.91
CA PRO A 416 1.26 -16.53 9.54
C PRO A 416 0.05 -16.74 8.63
N GLY A 417 -0.16 -15.86 7.63
CA GLY A 417 -1.29 -15.93 6.70
C GLY A 417 -1.11 -16.88 5.51
N ARG A 418 0.14 -17.25 5.16
CA ARG A 418 0.41 -18.12 3.98
C ARG A 418 0.88 -19.51 4.34
N PHE A 419 1.69 -19.65 5.39
CA PHE A 419 2.11 -20.96 5.88
C PHE A 419 1.10 -21.46 6.91
N GLY A 420 -0.18 -21.57 6.55
CA GLY A 420 -1.22 -22.05 7.47
C GLY A 420 -0.91 -23.43 8.08
N LEU A 421 -0.10 -24.23 7.37
CA LEU A 421 0.40 -25.55 7.77
C LEU A 421 1.79 -25.50 8.47
N GLY A 422 2.40 -24.32 8.58
CA GLY A 422 3.80 -24.16 8.96
C GLY A 422 4.76 -24.40 7.79
N LYS A 423 5.86 -23.64 7.75
CA LYS A 423 6.82 -23.61 6.62
C LYS A 423 7.37 -25.00 6.28
N ALA A 424 7.75 -25.78 7.29
CA ALA A 424 8.30 -27.12 7.10
C ALA A 424 7.28 -28.07 6.45
N GLN A 425 6.04 -28.10 6.94
CA GLN A 425 4.99 -28.94 6.38
C GLN A 425 4.63 -28.51 4.95
N TYR A 426 4.52 -27.20 4.71
CA TYR A 426 4.27 -26.65 3.37
C TYR A 426 5.33 -27.11 2.37
N PHE A 427 6.62 -26.90 2.65
CA PHE A 427 7.66 -27.33 1.72
C PHE A 427 7.77 -28.85 1.60
N ALA A 428 7.47 -29.62 2.65
CA ALA A 428 7.37 -31.08 2.53
C ALA A 428 6.27 -31.51 1.53
N GLN A 429 5.11 -30.85 1.58
CA GLN A 429 4.03 -31.10 0.63
C GLN A 429 4.37 -30.64 -0.79
N VAL A 430 4.98 -29.45 -0.95
CA VAL A 430 5.45 -28.98 -2.26
C VAL A 430 6.43 -29.98 -2.88
N ARG A 431 7.41 -30.50 -2.11
CA ARG A 431 8.32 -31.54 -2.59
C ARG A 431 7.60 -32.83 -3.00
N GLN A 432 6.53 -33.21 -2.30
CA GLN A 432 5.69 -34.34 -2.68
C GLN A 432 4.96 -34.07 -4.00
N LEU A 433 4.34 -32.90 -4.17
CA LEU A 433 3.66 -32.51 -5.39
C LEU A 433 4.62 -32.44 -6.59
N LEU A 434 5.84 -31.94 -6.39
CA LEU A 434 6.89 -31.96 -7.43
C LEU A 434 7.22 -33.39 -7.86
N ARG A 435 7.28 -34.35 -6.93
CA ARG A 435 7.45 -35.78 -7.26
C ARG A 435 6.25 -36.36 -8.00
N GLU A 436 5.03 -36.05 -7.59
CA GLU A 436 3.80 -36.48 -8.27
C GLU A 436 3.71 -35.92 -9.70
N LEU A 437 4.18 -34.69 -9.91
CA LEU A 437 4.33 -34.07 -11.22
C LEU A 437 5.46 -34.69 -12.05
N GLU A 438 6.30 -35.57 -11.50
CA GLU A 438 7.50 -36.12 -12.13
C GLU A 438 8.56 -35.06 -12.46
N VAL A 439 8.67 -34.02 -11.62
CA VAL A 439 9.81 -33.10 -11.64
C VAL A 439 11.03 -33.83 -11.09
N GLY A 440 12.17 -33.71 -11.79
CA GLY A 440 13.43 -34.33 -11.40
C GLY A 440 13.98 -33.82 -10.05
N PRO A 441 15.13 -34.36 -9.61
CA PRO A 441 15.79 -33.85 -8.41
C PRO A 441 16.15 -32.36 -8.55
N PRO A 442 16.32 -31.64 -7.42
CA PRO A 442 16.70 -30.23 -7.47
C PRO A 442 18.07 -30.05 -8.14
N LEU A 443 18.21 -28.97 -8.93
CA LEU A 443 19.48 -28.49 -9.47
C LEU A 443 20.42 -28.00 -8.37
N VAL A 444 19.85 -27.40 -7.33
CA VAL A 444 20.52 -26.91 -6.13
C VAL A 444 19.63 -27.20 -4.93
N ALA A 445 20.23 -27.68 -3.84
CA ALA A 445 19.58 -27.86 -2.55
C ALA A 445 20.60 -27.58 -1.44
N ASP A 446 20.44 -26.45 -0.76
CA ASP A 446 21.23 -26.04 0.40
C ASP A 446 20.29 -25.47 1.49
N ASP A 447 20.86 -24.83 2.52
CA ASP A 447 20.10 -24.30 3.65
C ASP A 447 19.19 -23.11 3.27
N ASP A 448 19.49 -22.41 2.18
CA ASP A 448 18.81 -21.19 1.76
C ASP A 448 17.84 -21.42 0.59
N LEU A 449 18.16 -22.33 -0.32
CA LEU A 449 17.43 -22.51 -1.58
C LEU A 449 17.34 -23.97 -2.00
N GLU A 450 16.15 -24.37 -2.45
CA GLU A 450 16.01 -25.47 -3.40
C GLU A 450 15.52 -24.95 -4.75
N ALA A 451 16.10 -25.43 -5.84
CA ALA A 451 15.71 -25.04 -7.19
C ALA A 451 15.51 -26.26 -8.08
N TYR A 452 14.36 -26.33 -8.76
CA TYR A 452 13.95 -27.46 -9.59
C TYR A 452 13.78 -27.00 -11.04
N ALA A 453 14.26 -27.80 -11.99
CA ALA A 453 13.96 -27.60 -13.41
C ALA A 453 12.69 -28.36 -13.79
N VAL A 454 11.74 -27.65 -14.40
CA VAL A 454 10.55 -28.28 -14.97
C VAL A 454 10.93 -28.97 -16.29
N PRO A 455 10.61 -30.27 -16.48
CA PRO A 455 10.94 -30.99 -17.70
C PRO A 455 10.41 -30.32 -18.97
N ARG A 456 11.30 -30.09 -19.94
CA ARG A 456 10.94 -29.50 -21.24
C ARG A 456 10.24 -30.49 -22.17
N SER A 457 10.26 -31.78 -21.85
CA SER A 457 9.64 -32.86 -22.62
C SER A 457 8.12 -32.96 -22.43
N TRP A 458 7.55 -32.26 -21.44
CA TRP A 458 6.11 -32.28 -21.20
C TRP A 458 5.35 -31.63 -22.35
N GLU A 459 4.22 -32.24 -22.72
CA GLU A 459 3.37 -31.76 -23.81
C GLU A 459 2.73 -30.41 -23.46
N ALA A 460 3.00 -29.39 -24.28
CA ALA A 460 2.26 -28.14 -24.27
C ALA A 460 1.06 -28.27 -25.22
N ALA A 461 -0.12 -28.48 -24.63
CA ALA A 461 -1.37 -28.62 -25.35
C ALA A 461 -2.45 -27.68 -24.77
N PRO A 462 -3.53 -27.40 -25.52
CA PRO A 462 -4.64 -26.62 -25.03
C PRO A 462 -5.25 -27.19 -23.75
N LEU A 463 -5.67 -26.29 -22.86
CA LEU A 463 -6.11 -26.62 -21.51
C LEU A 463 -7.53 -26.14 -21.25
N ALA A 464 -8.25 -26.87 -20.40
CA ALA A 464 -9.47 -26.41 -19.76
C ALA A 464 -9.41 -26.68 -18.25
N PHE A 465 -9.81 -25.71 -17.44
CA PHE A 465 -9.85 -25.83 -15.98
C PHE A 465 -10.88 -24.89 -15.36
N LEU A 466 -11.24 -25.14 -14.10
CA LEU A 466 -12.31 -24.40 -13.43
C LEU A 466 -11.84 -23.02 -12.95
N GLY A 467 -12.65 -21.99 -13.21
CA GLY A 467 -12.49 -20.61 -12.71
C GLY A 467 -13.37 -20.33 -11.49
N ALA A 468 -13.98 -19.15 -11.42
CA ALA A 468 -14.92 -18.78 -10.35
C ALA A 468 -16.31 -19.46 -10.50
N GLY A 469 -17.10 -19.42 -9.43
CA GLY A 469 -18.52 -19.82 -9.46
C GLY A 469 -18.81 -21.31 -9.21
N TRP A 470 -17.81 -22.09 -8.81
CA TRP A 470 -17.97 -23.51 -8.46
C TRP A 470 -18.03 -23.74 -6.95
N GLN A 471 -19.02 -24.50 -6.50
CA GLN A 471 -19.11 -24.98 -5.12
C GLN A 471 -18.12 -26.14 -4.86
N PRO A 472 -17.91 -26.53 -3.58
CA PRO A 472 -17.06 -27.67 -3.23
C PRO A 472 -17.41 -28.96 -3.97
N LEU A 473 -16.42 -29.83 -4.15
CA LEU A 473 -16.60 -31.14 -4.78
C LEU A 473 -17.47 -32.03 -3.89
N GLU A 474 -18.49 -32.62 -4.49
CA GLU A 474 -19.37 -33.61 -3.87
C GLU A 474 -19.23 -34.96 -4.53
N ARG A 475 -19.55 -36.01 -3.77
CA ARG A 475 -19.48 -37.40 -4.17
C ARG A 475 -20.73 -38.12 -3.70
N GLN A 476 -21.23 -39.03 -4.53
CA GLN A 476 -22.29 -39.95 -4.10
C GLN A 476 -21.65 -41.12 -3.35
N GLU A 477 -22.11 -41.39 -2.12
CA GLU A 477 -21.67 -42.57 -1.38
C GLU A 477 -22.03 -43.86 -2.14
N GLY A 478 -21.06 -44.76 -2.28
CA GLY A 478 -21.23 -46.04 -2.97
C GLY A 478 -21.24 -45.98 -4.51
N ALA A 479 -21.03 -44.82 -5.13
CA ALA A 479 -20.90 -44.67 -6.58
C ALA A 479 -19.67 -43.82 -6.97
N ASP A 480 -19.13 -44.03 -8.17
CA ASP A 480 -17.99 -43.23 -8.69
C ASP A 480 -18.44 -41.88 -9.30
N HIS A 481 -19.66 -41.42 -8.95
CA HIS A 481 -20.19 -40.15 -9.40
C HIS A 481 -19.74 -39.01 -8.47
N ARG A 482 -19.02 -38.05 -9.05
CA ARG A 482 -18.58 -36.81 -8.41
C ARG A 482 -19.06 -35.61 -9.20
N TRP A 483 -19.40 -34.52 -8.52
CA TRP A 483 -19.87 -33.30 -9.18
C TRP A 483 -19.50 -32.05 -8.41
N ARG A 484 -19.55 -30.92 -9.10
CA ARG A 484 -19.60 -29.59 -8.48
C ARG A 484 -20.86 -28.89 -8.93
N TRP A 485 -21.49 -28.18 -8.01
CA TRP A 485 -22.58 -27.25 -8.34
C TRP A 485 -22.01 -25.93 -8.85
N MET A 486 -22.68 -25.35 -9.85
CA MET A 486 -22.59 -23.92 -10.12
C MET A 486 -23.78 -23.17 -9.50
N GLY A 487 -23.56 -21.90 -9.17
CA GLY A 487 -24.63 -20.94 -8.90
C GLY A 487 -25.27 -20.42 -10.19
N GLU A 488 -25.63 -19.14 -10.25
CA GLU A 488 -26.16 -18.53 -11.48
C GLU A 488 -25.11 -18.41 -12.60
N ARG A 489 -23.84 -18.34 -12.21
CA ARG A 489 -22.69 -18.14 -13.09
C ARG A 489 -21.53 -19.01 -12.63
N ALA A 490 -20.88 -19.69 -13.56
CA ALA A 490 -19.61 -20.38 -13.36
C ALA A 490 -18.67 -20.21 -14.56
N GLU A 491 -17.37 -20.33 -14.32
CA GLU A 491 -16.32 -20.10 -15.31
C GLU A 491 -15.54 -21.39 -15.60
N ILE A 492 -15.31 -21.65 -16.89
CA ILE A 492 -14.30 -22.58 -17.37
C ILE A 492 -13.25 -21.74 -18.10
N ARG A 493 -12.01 -21.79 -17.61
CA ARG A 493 -10.87 -21.13 -18.24
C ARG A 493 -10.26 -22.06 -19.26
N LEU A 494 -9.96 -21.50 -20.43
CA LEU A 494 -9.34 -22.19 -21.54
C LEU A 494 -8.03 -21.49 -21.89
N TYR A 495 -7.01 -22.26 -22.27
CA TYR A 495 -5.74 -21.69 -22.69
C TYR A 495 -5.20 -22.43 -23.90
N ASN A 496 -4.89 -21.70 -24.97
CA ASN A 496 -4.21 -22.23 -26.13
C ASN A 496 -2.74 -21.76 -26.14
N PRO A 497 -1.76 -22.66 -25.95
CA PRO A 497 -0.34 -22.29 -25.97
C PRO A 497 0.22 -22.06 -27.38
N TYR A 498 -0.53 -22.38 -28.44
CA TYR A 498 -0.08 -22.20 -29.82
C TYR A 498 -0.27 -20.75 -30.28
N ASP A 499 0.43 -20.39 -31.35
CA ASP A 499 0.36 -19.08 -32.02
C ASP A 499 -0.77 -18.98 -33.05
N HIS A 500 -1.57 -20.04 -33.21
CA HIS A 500 -2.69 -20.12 -34.12
C HIS A 500 -3.92 -20.74 -33.44
N ALA A 501 -5.11 -20.44 -33.98
CA ALA A 501 -6.36 -21.00 -33.49
C ALA A 501 -6.46 -22.50 -33.79
N VAL A 502 -7.03 -23.26 -32.86
CA VAL A 502 -7.22 -24.72 -33.02
C VAL A 502 -8.68 -25.12 -32.87
N PRO A 503 -9.18 -26.10 -33.66
CA PRO A 503 -10.49 -26.68 -33.43
C PRO A 503 -10.54 -27.37 -32.06
N ALA A 504 -11.50 -26.98 -31.23
CA ALA A 504 -11.67 -27.50 -29.89
C ALA A 504 -13.09 -28.05 -29.68
N GLU A 505 -13.16 -29.19 -28.98
CA GLU A 505 -14.39 -29.79 -28.49
C GLU A 505 -14.35 -29.81 -26.96
N LEU A 506 -15.28 -29.11 -26.32
CA LEU A 506 -15.47 -29.16 -24.87
C LEU A 506 -16.64 -30.08 -24.54
N ALA A 507 -16.35 -31.24 -23.94
CA ALA A 507 -17.34 -32.18 -23.45
C ALA A 507 -17.69 -31.88 -21.98
N ILE A 508 -18.96 -31.58 -21.73
CA ILE A 508 -19.50 -31.30 -20.40
C ILE A 508 -20.59 -32.33 -20.09
N SER A 509 -20.48 -33.01 -18.95
CA SER A 509 -21.55 -33.89 -18.44
C SER A 509 -22.25 -33.21 -17.27
N ALA A 510 -23.55 -32.96 -17.39
CA ALA A 510 -24.29 -32.14 -16.44
C ALA A 510 -25.75 -32.60 -16.24
N ALA A 511 -26.32 -32.25 -15.09
CA ALA A 511 -27.75 -32.38 -14.79
C ALA A 511 -28.23 -31.16 -13.97
N ALA A 512 -29.45 -30.70 -14.22
CA ALA A 512 -30.01 -29.53 -13.56
C ALA A 512 -30.60 -29.84 -12.17
N PHE A 513 -30.70 -28.82 -11.33
CA PHE A 513 -31.38 -28.93 -10.04
C PHE A 513 -32.91 -28.86 -10.22
N GLU A 514 -33.60 -29.93 -9.82
CA GLU A 514 -35.07 -30.14 -9.74
C GLU A 514 -35.86 -30.08 -11.06
N ARG A 515 -35.57 -29.11 -11.93
CA ARG A 515 -36.27 -28.87 -13.19
C ARG A 515 -35.28 -28.67 -14.33
N GLU A 516 -35.76 -28.80 -15.55
CA GLU A 516 -34.95 -28.46 -16.73
C GLU A 516 -34.54 -26.98 -16.67
N ARG A 517 -33.27 -26.72 -16.98
CA ARG A 517 -32.70 -25.36 -17.00
C ARG A 517 -32.01 -25.10 -18.33
N ALA A 518 -32.19 -23.89 -18.82
CA ALA A 518 -31.47 -23.34 -19.96
C ALA A 518 -30.04 -22.96 -19.53
N LEU A 519 -29.05 -23.72 -19.99
CA LEU A 519 -27.63 -23.41 -19.79
C LEU A 519 -27.11 -22.57 -20.96
N ARG A 520 -26.90 -21.28 -20.72
CA ARG A 520 -26.28 -20.34 -21.65
C ARG A 520 -24.76 -20.43 -21.58
N LEU A 521 -24.14 -20.39 -22.74
CA LEU A 521 -22.70 -20.49 -22.93
C LEU A 521 -22.20 -19.21 -23.59
N GLU A 522 -21.25 -18.52 -22.97
CA GLU A 522 -20.60 -17.33 -23.54
C GLU A 522 -19.09 -17.49 -23.56
N LEU A 523 -18.47 -17.33 -24.73
CA LEU A 523 -17.02 -17.33 -24.89
C LEU A 523 -16.53 -15.89 -25.04
N ASN A 524 -15.74 -15.41 -24.07
CA ASN A 524 -15.28 -14.01 -23.99
C ASN A 524 -16.41 -12.98 -24.11
N GLY A 525 -17.60 -13.30 -23.58
CA GLY A 525 -18.78 -12.45 -23.65
C GLY A 525 -19.58 -12.55 -24.96
N ALA A 526 -19.13 -13.32 -25.94
CA ALA A 526 -19.92 -13.64 -27.12
C ALA A 526 -20.77 -14.91 -26.88
N ALA A 527 -22.06 -14.84 -27.16
CA ALA A 527 -22.96 -15.98 -27.00
C ALA A 527 -22.58 -17.12 -27.96
N LEU A 528 -22.26 -18.29 -27.40
CA LEU A 528 -22.08 -19.53 -28.16
C LEU A 528 -23.41 -20.26 -28.37
N GLY A 529 -24.36 -20.09 -27.44
CA GLY A 529 -25.70 -20.68 -27.54
C GLY A 529 -26.30 -21.02 -26.18
N GLU A 530 -27.47 -21.65 -26.23
CA GLU A 530 -28.22 -22.09 -25.05
C GLU A 530 -28.60 -23.57 -25.22
N VAL A 531 -28.44 -24.35 -24.15
CA VAL A 531 -28.70 -25.80 -24.17
C VAL A 531 -29.61 -26.19 -23.00
N PRO A 532 -30.70 -26.94 -23.24
CA PRO A 532 -31.52 -27.47 -22.16
C PRO A 532 -30.78 -28.59 -21.41
N VAL A 533 -30.74 -28.45 -20.09
CA VAL A 533 -30.17 -29.42 -19.15
C VAL A 533 -31.29 -29.99 -18.29
N PRO A 534 -31.68 -31.26 -18.48
CA PRO A 534 -32.72 -31.91 -17.68
C PRO A 534 -32.21 -32.29 -16.27
N PRO A 535 -33.10 -32.50 -15.29
CA PRO A 535 -32.73 -32.80 -13.90
C PRO A 535 -32.47 -34.30 -13.62
N ASP A 536 -32.72 -35.16 -14.60
CA ASP A 536 -32.75 -36.61 -14.49
C ASP A 536 -31.34 -37.23 -14.28
N GLN A 537 -30.68 -37.60 -15.38
CA GLN A 537 -29.39 -38.25 -15.41
C GLN A 537 -28.36 -37.33 -16.07
N PRO A 538 -27.07 -37.44 -15.70
CA PRO A 538 -26.01 -36.67 -16.33
C PRO A 538 -26.00 -36.90 -17.85
N ARG A 539 -26.25 -35.83 -18.63
CA ARG A 539 -26.17 -35.89 -20.09
C ARG A 539 -24.90 -35.19 -20.56
N GLY A 540 -24.15 -35.90 -21.41
CA GLY A 540 -23.02 -35.33 -22.13
C GLY A 540 -23.48 -34.31 -23.17
N ARG A 541 -22.80 -33.18 -23.23
CA ARG A 541 -22.92 -32.13 -24.23
C ARG A 541 -21.54 -31.81 -24.78
N VAL A 542 -21.43 -31.65 -26.09
CA VAL A 542 -20.19 -31.28 -26.75
C VAL A 542 -20.38 -29.91 -27.39
N VAL A 543 -19.52 -28.97 -27.02
CA VAL A 543 -19.48 -27.62 -27.57
C VAL A 543 -18.26 -27.54 -28.48
N ARG A 544 -18.46 -27.19 -29.75
CA ARG A 544 -17.38 -27.07 -30.74
C ARG A 544 -17.13 -25.60 -31.05
N PHE A 545 -15.88 -25.19 -31.03
CA PHE A 545 -15.49 -23.81 -31.33
C PHE A 545 -14.02 -23.76 -31.78
N MET A 546 -13.62 -22.64 -32.37
CA MET A 546 -12.21 -22.33 -32.59
C MET A 546 -11.64 -21.71 -31.32
N LEU A 547 -10.61 -22.33 -30.77
CA LEU A 547 -9.91 -21.82 -29.59
C LEU A 547 -8.75 -20.94 -30.05
N GLU A 548 -8.93 -19.63 -29.97
CA GLU A 548 -7.91 -18.64 -30.29
C GLU A 548 -6.67 -18.75 -29.38
N PRO A 549 -5.49 -18.31 -29.84
CA PRO A 549 -4.27 -18.22 -29.03
C PRO A 549 -4.48 -17.49 -27.70
N GLY A 550 -3.82 -17.97 -26.64
CA GLY A 550 -3.84 -17.34 -25.33
C GLY A 550 -5.01 -17.75 -24.43
N GLU A 551 -5.33 -16.92 -23.44
CA GLU A 551 -6.37 -17.19 -22.45
C GLU A 551 -7.75 -16.80 -22.99
N GLN A 552 -8.71 -17.71 -22.80
CA GLN A 552 -10.09 -17.56 -23.22
C GLN A 552 -11.00 -17.95 -22.05
N LEU A 553 -12.14 -17.28 -21.90
CA LEU A 553 -13.07 -17.50 -20.79
C LEU A 553 -14.42 -18.00 -21.31
N LEU A 554 -14.77 -19.24 -20.97
CA LEU A 554 -16.11 -19.76 -21.16
C LEU A 554 -16.92 -19.53 -19.88
N THR A 555 -17.99 -18.75 -20.00
CA THR A 555 -18.95 -18.54 -18.93
C THR A 555 -20.18 -19.42 -19.13
N LEU A 556 -20.56 -20.13 -18.08
CA LEU A 556 -21.80 -20.88 -17.94
C LEU A 556 -22.81 -20.04 -17.16
N MET A 557 -24.02 -19.87 -17.67
CA MET A 557 -25.09 -19.13 -17.00
C MET A 557 -26.41 -19.88 -17.03
N ALA A 558 -27.08 -19.98 -15.89
CA ALA A 558 -28.41 -20.58 -15.77
C ALA A 558 -29.07 -20.08 -14.48
N ASP A 559 -30.39 -19.95 -14.45
CA ASP A 559 -31.11 -19.55 -13.24
C ASP A 559 -30.72 -20.47 -12.07
N ALA A 560 -30.60 -19.94 -10.84
CA ALA A 560 -30.29 -20.72 -9.65
C ALA A 560 -31.49 -20.75 -8.68
N SER A 561 -31.51 -21.73 -7.78
CA SER A 561 -32.57 -21.86 -6.76
C SER A 561 -31.95 -22.20 -5.41
N ALA A 562 -32.59 -21.73 -4.33
CA ALA A 562 -32.18 -22.11 -2.98
C ALA A 562 -32.35 -23.62 -2.79
N ALA A 563 -31.39 -24.25 -2.09
CA ALA A 563 -31.45 -25.67 -1.76
C ALA A 563 -31.33 -25.86 -0.24
N PRO A 564 -32.09 -26.81 0.35
CA PRO A 564 -32.00 -27.10 1.78
C PRO A 564 -30.57 -27.41 2.22
N GLY A 565 -30.12 -26.78 3.30
CA GLY A 565 -28.79 -26.99 3.86
C GLY A 565 -27.65 -26.28 3.12
N ARG A 566 -27.94 -25.43 2.13
CA ARG A 566 -26.92 -24.61 1.44
C ARG A 566 -27.10 -23.13 1.71
N SER A 567 -25.99 -22.42 1.88
CA SER A 567 -25.95 -20.97 2.02
C SER A 567 -26.08 -20.23 0.69
N GLU A 568 -25.74 -20.88 -0.41
CA GLU A 568 -25.75 -20.29 -1.76
C GLU A 568 -26.69 -21.07 -2.69
N PRO A 569 -27.42 -20.37 -3.59
CA PRO A 569 -28.30 -21.02 -4.55
C PRO A 569 -27.51 -21.87 -5.55
N ILE A 570 -28.11 -22.96 -6.00
CA ILE A 570 -27.52 -23.91 -6.96
C ILE A 570 -28.34 -23.98 -8.24
N SER A 571 -27.66 -24.26 -9.36
CA SER A 571 -28.29 -24.34 -10.68
C SER A 571 -28.08 -25.71 -11.32
N VAL A 572 -26.86 -25.97 -11.79
CA VAL A 572 -26.50 -27.18 -12.54
C VAL A 572 -25.37 -27.87 -11.80
N ARG A 573 -25.47 -29.20 -11.64
CA ARG A 573 -24.33 -30.02 -11.19
C ARG A 573 -23.59 -30.55 -12.41
N VAL A 574 -22.28 -30.36 -12.41
CA VAL A 574 -21.39 -30.79 -13.48
C VAL A 574 -20.52 -31.93 -12.97
N PHE A 575 -20.53 -33.04 -13.70
CA PHE A 575 -19.86 -34.29 -13.35
C PHE A 575 -18.51 -34.46 -14.06
N SER A 576 -18.39 -33.92 -15.27
CA SER A 576 -17.13 -33.93 -16.00
C SER A 576 -17.00 -32.75 -16.96
N VAL A 577 -15.78 -32.24 -17.10
CA VAL A 577 -15.36 -31.27 -18.11
C VAL A 577 -14.10 -31.80 -18.79
N ALA A 578 -14.14 -32.01 -20.09
CA ALA A 578 -12.99 -32.50 -20.87
C ALA A 578 -12.82 -31.66 -22.13
N LEU A 579 -11.58 -31.22 -22.39
CA LEU A 579 -11.23 -30.52 -23.62
C LEU A 579 -10.48 -31.48 -24.56
N HIS A 580 -10.99 -31.61 -25.77
CA HIS A 580 -10.35 -32.31 -26.87
C HIS A 580 -10.00 -31.31 -27.95
N THR A 581 -8.81 -31.43 -28.54
CA THR A 581 -8.39 -30.60 -29.67
C THR A 581 -7.92 -31.51 -30.79
N ALA A 582 -8.23 -31.13 -32.03
CA ALA A 582 -7.68 -31.80 -33.19
C ALA A 582 -6.19 -31.41 -33.30
N ARG A 583 -5.33 -32.41 -33.45
CA ARG A 583 -3.89 -32.20 -33.67
C ARG A 583 -3.60 -31.68 -35.07
#